data_AF-A0A970V3Z6-F1
#
_entry.id   AF-A0A970V3Z6-F1
#
_cell.length_a   1.000
_cell.length_b   1.000
_cell.length_c   1.000
_cell.angle_alpha   90.00
_cell.angle_beta   90.00
_cell.angle_gamma   90.00
#
_symmetry.space_group_name_H-M   'P 1'
#
loop_
_entity.id
_entity.type
_entity.pdbx_description
1 polymer ?
#
loop_
_entity_poly.entity_id
_entity_poly.type
_entity_poly.pdbx_seq_one_letter_code
_entity_poly.pdbx_strand_id
1 'polypeptide(L)'
;MRFRSLRLLTVFSPLLVSVCVVHAASLLTPLSAIDYQPLSERSAIGVDTSGRVMIVYIAKNAEGQWGLYSLLKTGSSWSQTAVPLPALAGSVTGLTLRSLATRTPEAGFHLLATYTGGRIYYWKWQGGHWAQPELVTDDGSESATLALDANNQPLVARSSTRFRIYRQVGQEWQKTQLDTVTTQMTHPWALAAVYVGPGGIPRLFGTFRQVPLVASLVPQGNLAEPGDWQVIPTSDRADWVSVVPRSTSRARWALDWPHQLVYVAWREKDTAINVAWAPVGTTSLAPWQTRRLEVPPETKLFSDGLQVVSNGCGAVGLVYACWRKGGDPSLYFHWLSSAGPGPQVELIRPGTQTEASMFSSMSSDSVTLSIDRQGTAHITVQAVKRGEIPANTRRLFYTTVTGGPTSTDDPDSPGAGAGSGATGGGT
;
A
#
# COMPACT_ATOMS: atom_id res chain seq x y z
N MET A 1 -20.81 -80.63 11.10
CA MET A 1 -20.26 -79.62 10.16
C MET A 1 -19.97 -78.35 10.94
N ARG A 2 -18.70 -77.96 11.05
CA ARG A 2 -18.24 -76.72 11.72
C ARG A 2 -17.68 -75.80 10.64
N PHE A 3 -18.28 -74.63 10.43
CA PHE A 3 -17.70 -73.58 9.57
C PHE A 3 -17.01 -72.54 10.45
N ARG A 4 -15.68 -72.40 10.26
CA ARG A 4 -14.85 -71.33 10.81
C ARG A 4 -15.04 -70.09 9.94
N SER A 5 -15.43 -68.96 10.54
CA SER A 5 -15.40 -67.64 9.87
C SER A 5 -13.99 -67.05 9.97
N LEU A 6 -13.39 -66.79 8.81
CA LEU A 6 -12.10 -66.13 8.64
C LEU A 6 -12.32 -64.60 8.73
N ARG A 7 -11.67 -63.91 9.68
CA ARG A 7 -11.62 -62.44 9.71
C ARG A 7 -10.49 -61.95 8.80
N LEU A 8 -10.84 -61.20 7.76
CA LEU A 8 -9.89 -60.51 6.89
C LEU A 8 -9.45 -59.20 7.58
N LEU A 9 -8.15 -59.05 7.85
CA LEU A 9 -7.56 -57.78 8.30
C LEU A 9 -7.26 -56.92 7.07
N THR A 10 -7.90 -55.77 6.94
CA THR A 10 -7.57 -54.78 5.90
C THR A 10 -6.58 -53.77 6.48
N VAL A 11 -5.35 -53.79 5.98
CA VAL A 11 -4.30 -52.80 6.30
C VAL A 11 -4.52 -51.57 5.41
N PHE A 12 -4.86 -50.43 6.03
CA PHE A 12 -4.92 -49.14 5.34
C PHE A 12 -3.53 -48.49 5.32
N SER A 13 -2.89 -48.44 4.15
CA SER A 13 -1.75 -47.57 3.89
C SER A 13 -2.25 -46.17 3.50
N PRO A 14 -1.86 -45.09 4.19
CA PRO A 14 -2.20 -43.75 3.74
C PRO A 14 -1.32 -43.37 2.53
N LEU A 15 -1.96 -43.24 1.37
CA LEU A 15 -1.37 -42.64 0.19
C LEU A 15 -1.18 -41.13 0.47
N LEU A 16 0.06 -40.69 0.64
CA LEU A 16 0.43 -39.28 0.69
C LEU A 16 0.16 -38.65 -0.69
N VAL A 17 -1.00 -38.02 -0.84
CA VAL A 17 -1.27 -37.16 -1.99
C VAL A 17 -0.51 -35.86 -1.77
N SER A 18 0.66 -35.76 -2.39
CA SER A 18 1.37 -34.49 -2.55
C SER A 18 0.52 -33.61 -3.46
N VAL A 19 -0.25 -32.70 -2.87
CA VAL A 19 -0.97 -31.67 -3.62
C VAL A 19 0.08 -30.73 -4.19
N CYS A 20 0.42 -30.90 -5.46
CA CYS A 20 1.10 -29.86 -6.22
C CYS A 20 0.18 -28.63 -6.25
N VAL A 21 0.40 -27.66 -5.36
CA VAL A 21 -0.23 -26.36 -5.44
C VAL A 21 0.35 -25.65 -6.67
N VAL A 22 -0.36 -25.75 -7.78
CA VAL A 22 -0.13 -24.90 -8.95
C VAL A 22 -0.39 -23.47 -8.48
N HIS A 23 0.66 -22.68 -8.35
CA HIS A 23 0.55 -21.28 -7.96
C HIS A 23 -0.13 -20.54 -9.12
N ALA A 24 -1.40 -20.18 -8.93
CA ALA A 24 -2.17 -19.46 -9.93
C ALA A 24 -1.60 -18.05 -10.10
N ALA A 25 -1.11 -17.74 -11.29
CA ALA A 25 -0.72 -16.38 -11.65
C ALA A 25 -1.97 -15.48 -11.74
N SER A 26 -1.81 -14.19 -11.43
CA SER A 26 -2.91 -13.22 -11.45
C SER A 26 -2.93 -12.43 -12.76
N LEU A 27 -4.12 -12.16 -13.32
CA LEU A 27 -4.30 -11.63 -14.68
C LEU A 27 -4.58 -10.12 -14.72
N LEU A 28 -3.65 -9.36 -15.30
CA LEU A 28 -3.82 -7.91 -15.56
C LEU A 28 -4.76 -7.64 -16.75
N THR A 29 -5.80 -6.85 -16.51
CA THR A 29 -6.82 -6.45 -17.50
C THR A 29 -6.69 -4.97 -17.87
N PRO A 30 -6.77 -4.57 -19.15
CA PRO A 30 -6.73 -3.16 -19.54
C PRO A 30 -8.00 -2.44 -19.09
N LEU A 31 -7.84 -1.25 -18.51
CA LEU A 31 -8.95 -0.43 -18.00
C LEU A 31 -9.14 0.89 -18.75
N SER A 32 -8.05 1.58 -19.10
CA SER A 32 -8.17 2.86 -19.81
C SER A 32 -8.69 2.63 -21.22
N ALA A 33 -9.65 3.46 -21.64
CA ALA A 33 -10.10 3.50 -23.03
C ALA A 33 -8.92 3.80 -23.98
N ILE A 34 -9.04 3.37 -25.24
CA ILE A 34 -7.97 3.45 -26.24
C ILE A 34 -7.50 4.89 -26.45
N ASP A 35 -8.43 5.84 -26.39
CA ASP A 35 -8.16 7.25 -26.66
C ASP A 35 -7.62 8.00 -25.44
N TYR A 36 -7.41 7.30 -24.32
CA TYR A 36 -6.78 7.85 -23.12
C TYR A 36 -5.38 7.29 -22.97
N GLN A 37 -4.40 8.19 -22.93
CA GLN A 37 -2.98 7.85 -22.75
C GLN A 37 -2.53 8.27 -21.36
N PRO A 38 -2.45 7.36 -20.37
CA PRO A 38 -1.98 7.68 -19.03
C PRO A 38 -0.57 8.28 -19.06
N LEU A 39 -0.32 9.26 -18.20
CA LEU A 39 1.03 9.72 -17.87
C LEU A 39 1.80 8.57 -17.22
N SER A 40 3.11 8.46 -17.36
CA SER A 40 3.90 7.36 -16.78
C SER A 40 4.23 7.56 -15.28
N GLU A 41 3.22 7.84 -14.46
CA GLU A 41 3.35 8.20 -13.04
C GLU A 41 2.28 7.50 -12.18
N ARG A 42 2.48 7.43 -10.86
CA ARG A 42 1.57 6.69 -9.97
C ARG A 42 0.12 7.17 -10.10
N SER A 43 -0.77 6.21 -10.34
CA SER A 43 -2.19 6.37 -10.03
C SER A 43 -2.42 6.37 -8.51
N ALA A 44 -3.62 6.75 -8.08
CA ALA A 44 -4.10 6.45 -6.74
C ALA A 44 -5.25 5.45 -6.84
N ILE A 45 -5.33 4.50 -5.90
CA ILE A 45 -6.37 3.48 -5.85
C ILE A 45 -6.89 3.33 -4.42
N GLY A 46 -8.19 3.12 -4.30
CA GLY A 46 -8.89 2.93 -3.03
C GLY A 46 -10.09 2.00 -3.22
N VAL A 47 -10.42 1.26 -2.16
CA VAL A 47 -11.49 0.25 -2.16
C VAL A 47 -12.33 0.38 -0.90
N ASP A 48 -13.64 0.54 -1.06
CA ASP A 48 -14.55 0.68 0.09
C ASP A 48 -15.05 -0.68 0.60
N THR A 49 -15.74 -0.69 1.74
CA THR A 49 -16.25 -1.93 2.35
C THR A 49 -17.27 -2.69 1.52
N SER A 50 -17.85 -2.08 0.48
CA SER A 50 -18.76 -2.78 -0.45
C SER A 50 -18.04 -3.39 -1.65
N GLY A 51 -16.72 -3.21 -1.75
CA GLY A 51 -15.90 -3.67 -2.86
C GLY A 51 -15.93 -2.75 -4.08
N ARG A 52 -16.45 -1.51 -3.96
CA ARG A 52 -16.27 -0.52 -5.04
C ARG A 52 -14.81 -0.11 -5.09
N VAL A 53 -14.25 -0.05 -6.29
CA VAL A 53 -12.86 0.31 -6.53
C VAL A 53 -12.82 1.62 -7.29
N MET A 54 -12.08 2.60 -6.78
CA MET A 54 -11.80 3.85 -7.50
C MET A 54 -10.32 3.87 -7.87
N ILE A 55 -10.02 4.25 -9.11
CA ILE A 55 -8.66 4.55 -9.56
C ILE A 55 -8.64 5.96 -10.11
N VAL A 56 -7.71 6.79 -9.66
CA VAL A 56 -7.48 8.14 -10.19
C VAL A 56 -6.12 8.18 -10.88
N TYR A 57 -6.05 8.78 -12.06
CA TYR A 57 -4.84 8.86 -12.87
C TYR A 57 -4.84 10.10 -13.77
N ILE A 58 -3.64 10.54 -14.16
CA ILE A 58 -3.44 11.63 -15.11
C ILE A 58 -3.31 11.02 -16.51
N ALA A 59 -4.01 11.57 -17.51
CA ALA A 59 -3.94 11.08 -18.88
C ALA A 59 -4.12 12.21 -19.90
N LYS A 60 -3.67 11.99 -21.14
CA LYS A 60 -4.17 12.73 -22.30
C LYS A 60 -5.47 12.09 -22.77
N ASN A 61 -6.47 12.88 -23.11
CA ASN A 61 -7.69 12.43 -23.77
C ASN A 61 -7.52 12.32 -25.30
N ALA A 62 -8.62 12.05 -26.01
CA ALA A 62 -8.67 11.91 -27.46
C ALA A 62 -8.21 13.18 -28.19
N GLU A 63 -8.46 14.35 -27.59
CA GLU A 63 -8.06 15.67 -28.09
C GLU A 63 -6.59 16.00 -27.77
N GLY A 64 -5.86 15.10 -27.11
CA GLY A 64 -4.47 15.29 -26.72
C GLY A 64 -4.27 16.20 -25.51
N GLN A 65 -5.34 16.58 -24.81
CA GLN A 65 -5.32 17.45 -23.65
C GLN A 65 -5.09 16.64 -22.37
N TRP A 66 -4.14 17.10 -21.55
CA TRP A 66 -3.89 16.50 -20.24
C TRP A 66 -5.01 16.83 -19.26
N GLY A 67 -5.48 15.83 -18.53
CA GLY A 67 -6.47 15.98 -17.47
C GLY A 67 -6.29 14.95 -16.36
N LEU A 68 -7.10 15.11 -15.31
CA LEU A 68 -7.22 14.17 -14.20
C LEU A 68 -8.52 13.38 -14.34
N TYR A 69 -8.42 12.05 -14.29
CA TYR A 69 -9.55 11.16 -14.55
C TYR A 69 -9.68 10.13 -13.44
N SER A 70 -10.90 9.67 -13.23
CA SER A 70 -11.24 8.61 -12.30
C SER A 70 -11.96 7.48 -13.01
N LEU A 71 -11.71 6.25 -12.58
CA LEU A 71 -12.38 5.02 -13.00
C LEU A 71 -13.00 4.38 -11.76
N LEU A 72 -14.32 4.29 -11.72
CA LEU A 72 -15.08 3.64 -10.65
C LEU A 72 -15.59 2.28 -11.13
N LYS A 73 -15.23 1.23 -10.39
CA LYS A 73 -15.79 -0.11 -10.52
C LYS A 73 -16.95 -0.28 -9.55
N THR A 74 -18.12 -0.60 -10.10
CA THR A 74 -19.31 -1.04 -9.36
C THR A 74 -19.77 -2.37 -9.93
N GLY A 75 -19.70 -3.45 -9.15
CA GLY A 75 -19.92 -4.80 -9.66
C GLY A 75 -18.88 -5.18 -10.72
N SER A 76 -19.31 -5.53 -11.93
CA SER A 76 -18.43 -5.91 -13.05
C SER A 76 -18.11 -4.77 -14.03
N SER A 77 -18.77 -3.62 -13.91
CA SER A 77 -18.62 -2.49 -14.85
C SER A 77 -17.66 -1.43 -14.33
N TRP A 78 -16.94 -0.80 -15.25
CA TRP A 78 -16.14 0.40 -15.00
C TRP A 78 -16.81 1.63 -15.62
N SER A 79 -16.79 2.75 -14.91
CA SER A 79 -17.25 4.04 -15.38
C SER A 79 -16.15 5.08 -15.22
N GLN A 80 -15.93 5.91 -16.25
CA GLN A 80 -14.90 6.94 -16.24
C GLN A 80 -15.53 8.32 -15.99
N THR A 81 -14.88 9.16 -15.20
CA THR A 81 -15.35 10.53 -14.93
C THR A 81 -14.15 11.46 -14.77
N ALA A 82 -14.24 12.66 -15.34
CA ALA A 82 -13.23 13.70 -15.16
C ALA A 82 -13.23 14.20 -13.70
N VAL A 83 -12.05 14.50 -13.18
CA VAL A 83 -11.87 15.12 -11.86
C VAL A 83 -11.58 16.61 -12.07
N PRO A 84 -12.34 17.53 -11.42
CA PRO A 84 -12.10 18.96 -11.52
C PRO A 84 -10.66 19.31 -11.16
N LEU A 85 -9.98 20.09 -12.00
CA LEU A 85 -8.61 20.53 -11.74
C LEU A 85 -8.60 21.73 -10.79
N PRO A 86 -7.57 21.89 -9.95
CA PRO A 86 -7.39 23.14 -9.21
C PRO A 86 -7.05 24.27 -10.18
N ALA A 87 -7.16 25.50 -9.70
CA ALA A 87 -6.56 26.65 -10.38
C ALA A 87 -5.02 26.54 -10.30
N LEU A 88 -4.45 25.76 -11.22
CA LEU A 88 -3.01 25.52 -11.31
C LEU A 88 -2.36 26.66 -12.08
N ALA A 89 -1.20 27.12 -11.58
CA ALA A 89 -0.37 28.08 -12.31
C ALA A 89 0.35 27.46 -13.52
N GLY A 90 0.24 26.13 -13.70
CA GLY A 90 0.93 25.38 -14.76
C GLY A 90 0.21 24.07 -15.11
N SER A 91 0.96 23.12 -15.66
CA SER A 91 0.41 21.85 -16.17
C SER A 91 -0.10 20.93 -15.06
N VAL A 92 -1.16 20.18 -15.33
CA VAL A 92 -1.67 19.08 -14.48
C VAL A 92 -0.63 17.99 -14.22
N THR A 93 0.35 17.83 -15.12
CA THR A 93 1.48 16.89 -14.94
C THR A 93 2.41 17.27 -13.79
N GLY A 94 2.25 18.46 -13.19
CA GLY A 94 2.92 18.81 -11.94
C GLY A 94 2.22 18.27 -10.68
N LEU A 95 1.05 17.61 -10.83
CA LEU A 95 0.38 16.92 -9.73
C LEU A 95 0.98 15.53 -9.53
N THR A 96 1.27 15.19 -8.27
CA THR A 96 1.58 13.83 -7.85
C THR A 96 0.44 13.32 -6.98
N LEU A 97 -0.23 12.25 -7.43
CA LEU A 97 -1.28 11.60 -6.67
C LEU A 97 -0.67 10.86 -5.48
N ARG A 98 -1.16 11.14 -4.27
CA ARG A 98 -0.54 10.62 -3.03
C ARG A 98 -1.33 9.51 -2.38
N SER A 99 -2.64 9.69 -2.23
CA SER A 99 -3.51 8.71 -1.59
C SER A 99 -4.95 8.86 -2.07
N LEU A 100 -5.67 7.74 -2.11
CA LEU A 100 -7.10 7.68 -2.32
C LEU A 100 -7.70 6.88 -1.17
N ALA A 101 -8.29 7.58 -0.21
CA ALA A 101 -8.87 6.98 0.98
C ALA A 101 -10.38 6.79 0.79
N THR A 102 -10.89 5.72 1.38
CA THR A 102 -12.32 5.46 1.51
C THR A 102 -12.54 4.53 2.70
N ARG A 103 -13.78 4.42 3.15
CA ARG A 103 -14.15 3.55 4.27
C ARG A 103 -15.43 2.81 3.96
N THR A 104 -16.52 3.55 3.78
CA THR A 104 -17.84 3.00 3.47
C THR A 104 -18.38 3.62 2.19
N PRO A 105 -19.43 3.04 1.58
CA PRO A 105 -20.02 3.62 0.39
C PRO A 105 -20.52 5.05 0.57
N GLU A 106 -21.02 5.37 1.76
CA GLU A 106 -21.59 6.67 2.14
C GLU A 106 -20.51 7.73 2.33
N ALA A 107 -19.33 7.34 2.85
CA ALA A 107 -18.17 8.22 2.95
C ALA A 107 -17.75 8.74 1.57
N GLY A 108 -17.86 7.88 0.56
CA GLY A 108 -17.35 8.15 -0.78
C GLY A 108 -15.85 7.94 -0.87
N PHE A 109 -15.21 8.57 -1.85
CA PHE A 109 -13.76 8.49 -2.05
C PHE A 109 -13.12 9.85 -1.85
N HIS A 110 -11.96 9.88 -1.20
CA HIS A 110 -11.26 11.08 -0.84
C HIS A 110 -9.86 11.03 -1.44
N LEU A 111 -9.53 12.00 -2.28
CA LEU A 111 -8.27 12.05 -3.02
C LEU A 111 -7.36 13.12 -2.42
N LEU A 112 -6.09 12.78 -2.26
CA LEU A 112 -5.02 13.71 -1.90
C LEU A 112 -3.97 13.76 -3.01
N ALA A 113 -3.62 14.95 -3.45
CA ALA A 113 -2.51 15.17 -4.37
C ALA A 113 -1.63 16.34 -3.92
N THR A 114 -0.34 16.26 -4.24
CA THR A 114 0.60 17.38 -4.07
C THR A 114 0.88 18.01 -5.42
N TYR A 115 1.10 19.32 -5.48
CA TYR A 115 1.56 20.01 -6.68
C TYR A 115 2.99 20.51 -6.53
N THR A 116 3.69 20.69 -7.65
CA THR A 116 5.00 21.35 -7.69
C THR A 116 4.95 22.67 -6.91
N GLY A 117 5.95 22.90 -6.05
CA GLY A 117 5.96 24.03 -5.12
C GLY A 117 5.32 23.74 -3.76
N GLY A 118 4.93 22.49 -3.48
CA GLY A 118 4.57 22.02 -2.14
C GLY A 118 3.09 22.09 -1.79
N ARG A 119 2.23 22.67 -2.63
CA ARG A 119 0.79 22.77 -2.33
C ARG A 119 0.12 21.40 -2.21
N ILE A 120 -0.78 21.24 -1.24
CA ILE A 120 -1.54 20.00 -1.03
C ILE A 120 -3.01 20.28 -1.32
N TYR A 121 -3.58 19.49 -2.23
CA TYR A 121 -4.98 19.57 -2.64
C TYR A 121 -5.74 18.32 -2.22
N TYR A 122 -7.01 18.53 -1.89
CA TYR A 122 -7.96 17.50 -1.49
C TYR A 122 -9.21 17.55 -2.37
N TRP A 123 -9.75 16.39 -2.70
CA TRP A 123 -11.05 16.25 -3.35
C TRP A 123 -11.88 15.20 -2.63
N LYS A 124 -13.21 15.37 -2.70
CA LYS A 124 -14.19 14.38 -2.27
C LYS A 124 -15.06 13.95 -3.45
N TRP A 125 -15.23 12.66 -3.64
CA TRP A 125 -16.23 12.06 -4.53
C TRP A 125 -17.39 11.55 -3.70
N GLN A 126 -18.60 12.01 -3.99
CA GLN A 126 -19.83 11.54 -3.35
C GLN A 126 -21.01 11.76 -4.29
N GLY A 127 -22.03 10.90 -4.24
CA GLY A 127 -23.23 11.08 -5.07
C GLY A 127 -22.96 11.10 -6.59
N GLY A 128 -21.96 10.34 -7.05
CA GLY A 128 -21.67 10.21 -8.48
C GLY A 128 -20.74 11.26 -9.08
N HIS A 129 -20.28 12.24 -8.31
CA HIS A 129 -19.44 13.33 -8.83
C HIS A 129 -18.32 13.73 -7.85
N TRP A 130 -17.28 14.36 -8.41
CA TRP A 130 -16.20 14.97 -7.64
C TRP A 130 -16.57 16.42 -7.27
N ALA A 131 -16.35 16.79 -6.01
CA ALA A 131 -16.38 18.18 -5.58
C ALA A 131 -15.20 18.98 -6.18
N GLN A 132 -15.28 20.31 -6.10
CA GLN A 132 -14.16 21.18 -6.42
C GLN A 132 -12.98 20.92 -5.46
N PRO A 133 -11.72 21.05 -5.93
CA PRO A 133 -10.56 20.89 -5.08
C PRO A 133 -10.51 21.92 -3.96
N GLU A 134 -10.15 21.45 -2.77
CA GLU A 134 -9.83 22.29 -1.63
C GLU A 134 -8.31 22.35 -1.44
N LEU A 135 -7.79 23.53 -1.11
CA LEU A 135 -6.40 23.68 -0.70
C LEU A 135 -6.27 23.33 0.79
N VAL A 136 -5.53 22.27 1.10
CA VAL A 136 -5.27 21.86 2.49
C VAL A 136 -4.20 22.75 3.11
N THR A 137 -3.12 23.00 2.36
CA THR A 137 -2.04 23.89 2.76
C THR A 137 -1.18 24.29 1.55
N ASP A 138 -0.61 25.49 1.59
CA ASP A 138 0.43 25.98 0.68
C ASP A 138 1.85 25.75 1.20
N ASP A 139 2.01 25.37 2.48
CA ASP A 139 3.29 25.20 3.17
C ASP A 139 3.93 23.81 2.95
N GLY A 140 3.49 23.06 1.95
CA GLY A 140 3.60 21.61 1.95
C GLY A 140 4.94 21.01 1.51
N SER A 141 5.05 19.70 1.72
CA SER A 141 6.16 18.81 1.35
C SER A 141 5.57 17.75 0.43
N GLU A 142 6.42 17.10 -0.36
CA GLU A 142 6.00 16.00 -1.22
C GLU A 142 5.46 14.78 -0.44
N SER A 143 5.76 14.61 0.85
CA SER A 143 5.27 13.46 1.62
C SER A 143 4.01 13.77 2.43
N ALA A 144 2.85 13.34 1.92
CA ALA A 144 1.58 13.39 2.63
C ALA A 144 0.74 12.14 2.34
N THR A 145 -0.06 11.73 3.31
CA THR A 145 -1.03 10.63 3.19
C THR A 145 -2.37 11.06 3.76
N LEU A 146 -3.41 10.33 3.37
CA LEU A 146 -4.80 10.58 3.72
C LEU A 146 -5.41 9.29 4.24
N ALA A 147 -6.20 9.40 5.31
CA ALA A 147 -7.10 8.37 5.81
C ALA A 147 -8.44 9.02 6.23
N LEU A 148 -9.43 8.17 6.53
CA LEU A 148 -10.70 8.60 7.11
C LEU A 148 -10.80 8.10 8.55
N ASP A 149 -11.24 8.97 9.45
CA ASP A 149 -11.48 8.61 10.86
C ASP A 149 -12.72 7.71 11.04
N ALA A 150 -13.12 7.46 12.29
CA ALA A 150 -14.33 6.70 12.61
C ALA A 150 -15.62 7.36 12.10
N ASN A 151 -15.63 8.67 11.94
CA ASN A 151 -16.77 9.49 11.50
C ASN A 151 -16.72 9.84 10.01
N ASN A 152 -15.88 9.15 9.23
CA ASN A 152 -15.64 9.41 7.81
C ASN A 152 -15.10 10.82 7.50
N GLN A 153 -14.48 11.49 8.48
CA GLN A 153 -13.81 12.77 8.28
C GLN A 153 -12.38 12.55 7.77
N PRO A 154 -11.92 13.39 6.81
CA PRO A 154 -10.59 13.26 6.26
C PRO A 154 -9.52 13.70 7.27
N LEU A 155 -8.48 12.87 7.40
CA LEU A 155 -7.27 13.17 8.15
C LEU A 155 -6.08 13.10 7.20
N VAL A 156 -5.35 14.21 7.09
CA VAL A 156 -4.13 14.28 6.27
C VAL A 156 -2.92 14.30 7.20
N ALA A 157 -2.04 13.33 7.04
CA ALA A 157 -0.76 13.32 7.75
C ALA A 157 0.38 13.68 6.81
N ARG A 158 1.27 14.53 7.30
CA ARG A 158 2.48 14.97 6.62
C ARG A 158 3.65 14.87 7.58
N SER A 159 4.84 14.61 7.02
CA SER A 159 6.09 14.77 7.76
C SER A 159 7.10 15.54 6.92
N SER A 160 7.86 16.40 7.59
CA SER A 160 9.10 16.99 7.05
C SER A 160 10.22 16.89 8.07
N THR A 161 9.91 17.21 9.33
CA THR A 161 10.80 17.06 10.51
C THR A 161 10.00 16.63 11.73
N ARG A 162 8.69 16.81 11.70
CA ARG A 162 7.73 16.44 12.72
C ARG A 162 6.47 15.98 12.04
N PHE A 163 5.65 15.21 12.73
CA PHE A 163 4.30 14.92 12.27
C PHE A 163 3.46 16.20 12.26
N ARG A 164 2.78 16.43 11.14
CA ARG A 164 1.74 17.44 10.98
C ARG A 164 0.47 16.72 10.56
N ILE A 165 -0.61 17.04 11.24
CA ILE A 165 -1.94 16.47 11.01
C ILE A 165 -2.82 17.63 10.58
N TYR A 166 -3.55 17.45 9.49
CA TYR A 166 -4.60 18.37 9.06
C TYR A 166 -5.94 17.66 9.16
N ARG A 167 -6.92 18.33 9.76
CA ARG A 167 -8.30 17.87 9.83
C ARG A 167 -9.23 18.98 9.36
N GLN A 168 -10.37 18.60 8.80
CA GLN A 168 -11.39 19.55 8.42
C GLN A 168 -12.27 19.91 9.63
N VAL A 169 -12.41 21.20 9.92
CA VAL A 169 -13.30 21.73 10.96
C VAL A 169 -14.17 22.81 10.31
N GLY A 170 -15.45 22.51 10.11
CA GLY A 170 -16.31 23.35 9.29
C GLY A 170 -15.80 23.40 7.84
N GLN A 171 -15.45 24.59 7.36
CA GLN A 171 -14.91 24.80 6.00
C GLN A 171 -13.38 25.02 5.98
N GLU A 172 -12.70 24.88 7.12
CA GLU A 172 -11.27 25.16 7.23
C GLU A 172 -10.46 23.92 7.57
N TRP A 173 -9.21 23.91 7.11
CA TRP A 173 -8.23 22.89 7.45
C TRP A 173 -7.41 23.34 8.67
N GLN A 174 -7.65 22.69 9.82
CA GLN A 174 -6.91 22.95 11.04
C GLN A 174 -5.64 22.07 11.08
N LYS A 175 -4.50 22.69 11.40
CA LYS A 175 -3.20 22.04 11.54
C LYS A 175 -2.85 21.78 13.00
N THR A 176 -2.46 20.55 13.31
CA THR A 176 -1.80 20.16 14.55
C THR A 176 -0.38 19.71 14.24
N GLN A 177 0.59 20.10 15.06
CA GLN A 177 1.98 19.63 14.94
C GLN A 177 2.38 18.90 16.22
N LEU A 178 2.86 17.68 16.09
CA LEU A 178 3.40 16.94 17.24
C LEU A 178 4.85 17.36 17.51
N ASP A 179 5.26 17.31 18.77
CA ASP A 179 6.64 17.63 19.14
C ASP A 179 7.65 16.55 18.73
N THR A 180 7.15 15.36 18.41
CA THR A 180 7.95 14.22 17.95
C THR A 180 8.71 14.58 16.70
N VAL A 181 10.03 14.65 16.82
CA VAL A 181 10.92 14.79 15.67
C VAL A 181 10.94 13.47 14.90
N THR A 182 10.48 13.55 13.65
CA THR A 182 10.51 12.52 12.62
C THR A 182 11.49 12.97 11.54
N THR A 183 12.32 12.07 11.00
CA THR A 183 13.25 12.22 9.85
C THR A 183 14.65 12.84 10.06
N GLN A 184 15.59 12.31 9.24
CA GLN A 184 16.64 13.02 8.51
C GLN A 184 17.13 12.11 7.37
N MET A 185 16.43 12.10 6.24
CA MET A 185 17.04 11.81 4.94
C MET A 185 16.46 12.78 3.92
N THR A 186 17.31 13.32 3.07
CA THR A 186 17.11 14.39 2.08
C THR A 186 16.16 14.02 0.93
N HIS A 187 15.30 13.01 1.10
CA HIS A 187 14.47 12.48 0.01
C HIS A 187 12.97 12.54 0.30
N PRO A 188 12.16 12.94 -0.69
CA PRO A 188 10.74 13.25 -0.54
C PRO A 188 9.83 12.04 -0.25
N TRP A 189 10.38 10.84 -0.13
CA TRP A 189 9.61 9.60 0.11
C TRP A 189 9.58 9.17 1.59
N ALA A 190 10.08 10.01 2.50
CA ALA A 190 10.06 9.75 3.94
C ALA A 190 8.62 9.82 4.48
N LEU A 191 8.09 8.67 4.90
CA LEU A 191 6.70 8.45 5.26
C LEU A 191 6.24 9.30 6.47
N ALA A 192 5.20 10.10 6.28
CA ALA A 192 4.12 10.15 7.24
C ALA A 192 2.96 9.37 6.65
N ALA A 193 2.69 8.19 7.19
CA ALA A 193 1.49 7.45 6.88
C ALA A 193 0.48 7.61 8.02
N VAL A 194 -0.77 7.93 7.71
CA VAL A 194 -1.87 7.81 8.67
C VAL A 194 -2.60 6.49 8.43
N TYR A 195 -2.82 5.75 9.51
CA TYR A 195 -3.58 4.52 9.54
C TYR A 195 -4.75 4.69 10.49
N VAL A 196 -5.93 4.23 10.07
CA VAL A 196 -7.11 4.15 10.93
C VAL A 196 -7.59 2.71 10.87
N GLY A 197 -7.31 1.97 11.94
CA GLY A 197 -7.69 0.56 12.06
C GLY A 197 -9.19 0.38 12.33
N PRO A 198 -9.64 -0.87 12.51
CA PRO A 198 -11.02 -1.20 12.87
C PRO A 198 -11.54 -0.43 14.09
N GLY A 199 -10.69 -0.21 15.10
CA GLY A 199 -11.02 0.53 16.32
C GLY A 199 -11.22 2.03 16.11
N GLY A 200 -10.95 2.54 14.91
CA GLY A 200 -11.19 3.95 14.56
C GLY A 200 -10.16 4.93 15.13
N ILE A 201 -9.18 4.45 15.90
CA ILE A 201 -8.11 5.26 16.47
C ILE A 201 -7.06 5.58 15.39
N PRO A 202 -6.80 6.87 15.11
CA PRO A 202 -5.78 7.27 14.16
C PRO A 202 -4.37 7.05 14.69
N ARG A 203 -3.51 6.55 13.81
CA ARG A 203 -2.11 6.24 14.09
C ARG A 203 -1.24 6.84 12.99
N LEU A 204 -0.21 7.56 13.39
CA LEU A 204 0.79 8.12 12.50
C LEU A 204 2.01 7.23 12.54
N PHE A 205 2.51 6.90 11.36
CA PHE A 205 3.73 6.13 11.19
C PHE A 205 4.77 6.97 10.47
N GLY A 206 5.99 6.93 10.97
CA GLY A 206 7.14 7.56 10.34
C GLY A 206 8.44 6.90 10.79
N THR A 207 9.56 7.55 10.52
CA THR A 207 10.87 7.05 10.96
C THR A 207 11.76 8.17 11.49
N PHE A 208 12.69 7.83 12.36
CA PHE A 208 13.80 8.68 12.76
C PHE A 208 15.09 7.91 12.56
N ARG A 209 15.96 8.39 11.65
CA ARG A 209 17.19 7.69 11.25
C ARG A 209 16.93 6.21 10.88
N GLN A 210 15.84 5.96 10.14
CA GLN A 210 15.36 4.63 9.73
C GLN A 210 14.90 3.70 10.87
N VAL A 211 14.77 4.18 12.10
CA VAL A 211 14.06 3.47 13.17
C VAL A 211 12.57 3.83 13.09
N PRO A 212 11.65 2.85 13.11
CA PRO A 212 10.22 3.12 12.98
C PRO A 212 9.67 3.84 14.21
N LEU A 213 8.77 4.79 13.97
CA LEU A 213 8.04 5.56 14.97
C LEU A 213 6.55 5.41 14.71
N VAL A 214 5.78 5.15 15.77
CA VAL A 214 4.31 5.19 15.73
C VAL A 214 3.83 6.20 16.78
N ALA A 215 3.02 7.17 16.36
CA ALA A 215 2.25 8.01 17.26
C ALA A 215 0.77 7.57 17.18
N SER A 216 0.20 7.13 18.29
CA SER A 216 -1.21 6.75 18.40
C SER A 216 -1.95 7.79 19.21
N LEU A 217 -3.14 8.17 18.76
CA LEU A 217 -4.05 8.95 19.61
C LEU A 217 -4.51 8.06 20.77
N VAL A 218 -4.56 8.58 21.99
CA VAL A 218 -5.15 7.86 23.12
C VAL A 218 -6.66 7.66 22.90
N PRO A 219 -7.27 6.61 23.49
CA PRO A 219 -8.73 6.46 23.46
C PRO A 219 -9.41 7.74 23.96
N GLN A 220 -10.39 8.24 23.19
CA GLN A 220 -11.11 9.51 23.46
C GLN A 220 -10.25 10.78 23.44
N GLY A 221 -8.99 10.69 23.02
CA GLY A 221 -8.11 11.85 22.86
C GLY A 221 -8.58 12.81 21.78
N ASN A 222 -8.18 14.07 21.88
CA ASN A 222 -8.46 15.10 20.90
C ASN A 222 -7.32 15.19 19.88
N LEU A 223 -7.64 15.01 18.59
CA LEU A 223 -6.70 15.16 17.48
C LEU A 223 -5.96 16.51 17.43
N ALA A 224 -6.53 17.56 18.02
CA ALA A 224 -5.92 18.88 18.09
C ALA A 224 -4.89 19.04 19.23
N GLU A 225 -4.90 18.15 20.22
CA GLU A 225 -4.05 18.27 21.40
C GLU A 225 -2.80 17.40 21.23
N PRO A 226 -1.59 17.97 21.07
CA PRO A 226 -0.38 17.17 20.92
C PRO A 226 -0.11 16.24 22.10
N GLY A 227 -0.57 16.59 23.31
CA GLY A 227 -0.43 15.79 24.52
C GLY A 227 -1.24 14.49 24.52
N ASP A 228 -2.28 14.39 23.68
CA ASP A 228 -3.12 13.19 23.56
C ASP A 228 -2.52 12.14 22.63
N TRP A 229 -1.32 12.36 22.11
CA TRP A 229 -0.60 11.43 21.25
C TRP A 229 0.48 10.68 22.02
N GLN A 230 0.34 9.36 22.09
CA GLN A 230 1.38 8.48 22.64
C GLN A 230 2.32 8.02 21.52
N VAL A 231 3.62 8.18 21.74
CA VAL A 231 4.65 7.94 20.73
C VAL A 231 5.54 6.79 21.18
N ILE A 232 5.80 5.86 20.26
CA ILE A 232 6.67 4.71 20.46
C ILE A 232 7.70 4.64 19.34
N PRO A 233 8.97 4.32 19.65
CA PRO A 233 9.53 4.00 20.97
C PRO A 233 9.64 5.21 21.91
N THR A 234 9.61 4.95 23.22
CA THR A 234 9.78 5.94 24.29
C THR A 234 11.22 6.02 24.84
N SER A 235 12.10 5.10 24.43
CA SER A 235 13.49 5.00 24.89
C SER A 235 14.38 6.12 24.34
N ASP A 236 15.56 6.30 24.95
CA ASP A 236 16.54 7.29 24.48
C ASP A 236 17.01 6.99 23.05
N ARG A 237 17.01 8.02 22.22
CA ARG A 237 17.35 7.98 20.79
C ARG A 237 18.84 7.79 20.54
N ALA A 238 19.70 8.03 21.52
CA ALA A 238 21.15 7.93 21.37
C ALA A 238 21.58 6.51 20.91
N ASP A 239 20.89 5.47 21.38
CA ASP A 239 21.26 4.07 21.17
C ASP A 239 20.47 3.38 20.05
N TRP A 240 19.65 4.12 19.30
CA TRP A 240 18.79 3.51 18.29
C TRP A 240 19.57 3.01 17.07
N VAL A 241 19.31 1.76 16.69
CA VAL A 241 19.93 1.09 15.54
C VAL A 241 18.85 0.65 14.55
N SER A 242 19.06 1.00 13.29
CA SER A 242 18.19 0.61 12.17
C SER A 242 18.65 -0.71 11.54
N VAL A 243 17.70 -1.58 11.21
CA VAL A 243 17.93 -2.76 10.36
C VAL A 243 18.25 -2.39 8.91
N VAL A 244 17.72 -1.26 8.44
CA VAL A 244 17.99 -0.74 7.10
C VAL A 244 19.38 -0.09 7.10
N PRO A 245 20.25 -0.41 6.13
CA PRO A 245 21.55 0.25 5.99
C PRO A 245 21.39 1.74 5.69
N ARG A 246 22.22 2.59 6.30
CA ARG A 246 22.18 4.05 6.09
C ARG A 246 22.39 4.48 4.64
N SER A 247 23.08 3.68 3.83
CA SER A 247 23.27 3.91 2.39
C SER A 247 21.99 3.70 1.58
N THR A 248 20.95 3.12 2.17
CA THR A 248 19.68 2.82 1.50
C THR A 248 18.75 4.03 1.59
N SER A 249 18.53 4.71 0.46
CA SER A 249 17.62 5.86 0.41
C SER A 249 16.16 5.53 0.09
N ARG A 250 15.84 4.26 -0.20
CA ARG A 250 14.54 3.85 -0.77
C ARG A 250 13.90 2.64 -0.08
N ALA A 251 13.96 2.61 1.26
CA ALA A 251 13.21 1.64 2.03
C ALA A 251 11.70 1.97 2.02
N ARG A 252 10.87 0.93 1.88
CA ARG A 252 9.40 1.03 1.90
C ARG A 252 8.91 0.37 3.17
N TRP A 253 8.16 1.11 3.98
CA TRP A 253 7.69 0.65 5.27
C TRP A 253 6.17 0.53 5.28
N ALA A 254 5.65 -0.40 6.08
CA ALA A 254 4.24 -0.52 6.39
C ALA A 254 4.03 -0.88 7.85
N LEU A 255 2.93 -0.40 8.42
CA LEU A 255 2.50 -0.72 9.78
C LEU A 255 1.40 -1.77 9.74
N ASP A 256 1.63 -2.90 10.39
CA ASP A 256 0.61 -3.90 10.70
C ASP A 256 0.23 -3.77 12.17
N TRP A 257 -0.70 -2.88 12.44
CA TRP A 257 -1.09 -2.58 13.81
C TRP A 257 -1.82 -3.74 14.51
N PRO A 258 -2.77 -4.46 13.89
CA PRO A 258 -3.43 -5.61 14.51
C PRO A 258 -2.47 -6.66 15.06
N HIS A 259 -1.40 -6.98 14.31
CA HIS A 259 -0.38 -7.94 14.77
C HIS A 259 0.80 -7.28 15.49
N GLN A 260 0.76 -5.96 15.70
CA GLN A 260 1.82 -5.20 16.34
C GLN A 260 3.20 -5.35 15.66
N LEU A 261 3.20 -5.38 14.32
CA LEU A 261 4.40 -5.52 13.50
C LEU A 261 4.66 -4.30 12.63
N VAL A 262 5.94 -4.04 12.39
CA VAL A 262 6.40 -3.11 11.36
C VAL A 262 7.13 -3.92 10.30
N TYR A 263 6.78 -3.69 9.04
CA TYR A 263 7.45 -4.25 7.89
C TYR A 263 8.30 -3.21 7.20
N VAL A 264 9.44 -3.63 6.67
CA VAL A 264 10.25 -2.83 5.77
C VAL A 264 10.82 -3.69 4.65
N ALA A 265 10.73 -3.20 3.43
CA ALA A 265 11.42 -3.79 2.28
C ALA A 265 12.38 -2.77 1.68
N TRP A 266 13.57 -3.23 1.32
CA TRP A 266 14.52 -2.41 0.59
C TRP A 266 15.31 -3.25 -0.39
N ARG A 267 15.82 -2.55 -1.38
CA ARG A 267 16.62 -3.15 -2.44
C ARG A 267 18.08 -3.27 -2.01
N GLU A 268 18.67 -4.44 -2.25
CA GLU A 268 20.11 -4.67 -2.13
C GLU A 268 20.70 -4.85 -3.53
N LYS A 269 21.40 -3.81 -4.02
CA LYS A 269 21.85 -3.72 -5.41
C LYS A 269 20.68 -3.96 -6.39
N ASP A 270 20.92 -4.35 -7.63
CA ASP A 270 19.82 -4.50 -8.59
C ASP A 270 19.21 -5.91 -8.65
N THR A 271 19.62 -6.84 -7.79
CA THR A 271 19.34 -8.28 -7.92
C THR A 271 18.58 -8.90 -6.75
N ALA A 272 18.44 -8.20 -5.61
CA ALA A 272 17.80 -8.75 -4.42
C ALA A 272 16.93 -7.71 -3.70
N ILE A 273 15.91 -8.20 -3.01
CA ILE A 273 15.08 -7.43 -2.10
C ILE A 273 15.24 -8.02 -0.71
N ASN A 274 15.61 -7.21 0.27
CA ASN A 274 15.53 -7.59 1.67
C ASN A 274 14.17 -7.17 2.22
N VAL A 275 13.52 -8.09 2.93
CA VAL A 275 12.29 -7.84 3.66
C VAL A 275 12.57 -8.15 5.12
N ALA A 276 12.33 -7.18 6.00
CA ALA A 276 12.48 -7.35 7.44
C ALA A 276 11.19 -6.97 8.16
N TRP A 277 10.96 -7.61 9.30
CA TRP A 277 9.84 -7.33 10.18
C TRP A 277 10.24 -7.49 11.64
N ALA A 278 9.63 -6.67 12.50
CA ALA A 278 9.84 -6.68 13.94
C ALA A 278 8.62 -6.11 14.67
N PRO A 279 8.50 -6.34 15.99
CA PRO A 279 7.48 -5.70 16.81
C PRO A 279 7.54 -4.17 16.76
N VAL A 280 6.38 -3.52 16.88
CA VAL A 280 6.29 -2.06 17.04
C VAL A 280 7.13 -1.61 18.24
N GLY A 281 7.89 -0.53 18.05
CA GLY A 281 8.78 0.01 19.10
C GLY A 281 10.19 -0.60 19.12
N THR A 282 10.53 -1.48 18.19
CA THR A 282 11.90 -2.02 18.06
C THR A 282 12.91 -0.91 17.76
N THR A 283 13.96 -0.82 18.57
CA THR A 283 15.08 0.14 18.44
C THR A 283 16.46 -0.49 18.26
N SER A 284 16.53 -1.83 18.24
CA SER A 284 17.78 -2.60 18.11
C SER A 284 17.64 -3.67 17.03
N LEU A 285 18.76 -4.31 16.64
CA LEU A 285 18.75 -5.32 15.58
C LEU A 285 18.18 -6.67 16.01
N ALA A 286 18.31 -7.05 17.29
CA ALA A 286 18.00 -8.40 17.75
C ALA A 286 16.55 -8.85 17.51
N PRO A 287 15.52 -7.98 17.63
CA PRO A 287 14.13 -8.39 17.36
C PRO A 287 13.77 -8.50 15.87
N TRP A 288 14.63 -8.03 14.97
CA TRP A 288 14.34 -8.06 13.53
C TRP A 288 14.57 -9.45 12.95
N GLN A 289 13.53 -9.95 12.29
CA GLN A 289 13.64 -11.04 11.34
C GLN A 289 13.88 -10.44 9.96
N THR A 290 14.84 -10.98 9.20
CA THR A 290 15.14 -10.51 7.83
C THR A 290 15.20 -11.70 6.88
N ARG A 291 14.53 -11.57 5.74
CA ARG A 291 14.61 -12.53 4.64
C ARG A 291 15.00 -11.83 3.36
N ARG A 292 15.98 -12.41 2.68
CA ARG A 292 16.37 -12.00 1.33
C ARG A 292 15.51 -12.73 0.30
N LEU A 293 14.89 -11.97 -0.58
CA LEU A 293 14.18 -12.45 -1.76
C LEU A 293 15.11 -12.31 -2.95
N GLU A 294 15.48 -13.43 -3.54
CA GLU A 294 16.17 -13.43 -4.83
C GLU A 294 15.16 -13.03 -5.90
N VAL A 295 15.53 -12.03 -6.68
CA VAL A 295 14.76 -11.65 -7.87
C VAL A 295 15.09 -12.69 -8.95
N PRO A 296 14.14 -13.06 -9.83
CA PRO A 296 14.41 -14.08 -10.85
C PRO A 296 15.74 -13.85 -11.59
N PRO A 297 16.48 -14.93 -11.93
CA PRO A 297 17.75 -14.82 -12.63
C PRO A 297 17.65 -13.95 -13.88
N GLU A 298 18.73 -13.27 -14.22
CA GLU A 298 18.81 -12.42 -15.40
C GLU A 298 17.82 -11.24 -15.39
N THR A 299 17.39 -10.79 -14.21
CA THR A 299 16.55 -9.60 -14.10
C THR A 299 17.21 -8.47 -13.33
N LYS A 300 16.73 -7.24 -13.55
CA LYS A 300 17.19 -6.01 -12.90
C LYS A 300 16.02 -5.27 -12.26
N LEU A 301 16.07 -5.02 -10.96
CA LEU A 301 15.02 -4.28 -10.26
C LEU A 301 14.86 -2.84 -10.77
N PHE A 302 13.61 -2.40 -10.83
CA PHE A 302 13.28 -1.00 -11.08
C PHE A 302 13.75 -0.15 -9.90
N SER A 303 14.18 1.08 -10.17
CA SER A 303 14.68 1.99 -9.14
C SER A 303 13.63 2.35 -8.09
N ASP A 304 12.36 2.47 -8.51
CA ASP A 304 11.22 2.89 -7.67
C ASP A 304 10.03 1.93 -7.71
N GLY A 305 10.20 0.79 -8.39
CA GLY A 305 9.12 -0.19 -8.62
C GLY A 305 8.76 -1.05 -7.42
N LEU A 306 9.25 -0.73 -6.22
CA LEU A 306 9.02 -1.45 -4.96
C LEU A 306 8.00 -0.70 -4.11
N GLN A 307 6.96 -1.39 -3.62
CA GLN A 307 6.00 -0.88 -2.64
C GLN A 307 5.67 -1.94 -1.59
N VAL A 308 5.47 -1.47 -0.35
CA VAL A 308 4.90 -2.25 0.75
C VAL A 308 3.68 -1.47 1.23
N VAL A 309 2.53 -2.13 1.34
CA VAL A 309 1.27 -1.51 1.74
C VAL A 309 0.60 -2.39 2.79
N SER A 310 0.00 -1.76 3.79
CA SER A 310 -0.85 -2.40 4.79
C SER A 310 -2.27 -1.86 4.66
N ASN A 311 -3.29 -2.72 4.84
CA ASN A 311 -4.68 -2.27 4.94
C ASN A 311 -5.07 -1.74 6.33
N GLY A 312 -4.15 -1.79 7.32
CA GLY A 312 -4.45 -1.44 8.71
C GLY A 312 -5.36 -2.44 9.44
N CYS A 313 -5.69 -3.56 8.80
CA CYS A 313 -6.52 -4.65 9.30
C CYS A 313 -5.77 -6.00 9.24
N GLY A 314 -4.44 -6.00 9.32
CA GLY A 314 -3.63 -7.24 9.38
C GLY A 314 -2.98 -7.66 8.05
N ALA A 315 -3.51 -7.21 6.91
CA ALA A 315 -2.98 -7.64 5.61
C ALA A 315 -1.89 -6.70 5.13
N VAL A 316 -0.70 -7.26 4.86
CA VAL A 316 0.44 -6.52 4.31
C VAL A 316 0.91 -7.17 3.03
N GLY A 317 1.02 -6.37 1.97
CA GLY A 317 1.43 -6.80 0.64
C GLY A 317 2.72 -6.11 0.20
N LEU A 318 3.58 -6.87 -0.47
CA LEU A 318 4.77 -6.39 -1.17
C LEU A 318 4.57 -6.56 -2.67
N VAL A 319 4.74 -5.48 -3.43
CA VAL A 319 4.80 -5.54 -4.91
C VAL A 319 6.14 -5.00 -5.40
N TYR A 320 6.72 -5.65 -6.40
CA TYR A 320 7.92 -5.16 -7.06
C TYR A 320 7.93 -5.40 -8.57
N ALA A 321 8.66 -4.54 -9.28
CA ALA A 321 8.90 -4.61 -10.71
C ALA A 321 10.38 -4.83 -11.06
N CYS A 322 10.65 -5.62 -12.10
CA CYS A 322 11.98 -5.84 -12.64
C CYS A 322 11.99 -5.91 -14.17
N TRP A 323 13.16 -5.68 -14.78
CA TRP A 323 13.45 -5.91 -16.20
C TRP A 323 14.02 -7.31 -16.38
N ARG A 324 13.47 -8.14 -17.26
CA ARG A 324 14.13 -9.36 -17.73
C ARG A 324 15.22 -9.05 -18.76
N LYS A 325 16.25 -9.88 -18.83
CA LYS A 325 17.24 -9.87 -19.93
C LYS A 325 16.47 -10.04 -21.25
N GLY A 326 16.63 -9.07 -22.15
CA GLY A 326 15.76 -8.89 -23.33
C GLY A 326 14.86 -7.66 -23.26
N GLY A 327 14.77 -7.00 -22.10
CA GLY A 327 14.11 -5.69 -21.94
C GLY A 327 12.63 -5.75 -21.56
N ASP A 328 12.10 -6.91 -21.18
CA ASP A 328 10.68 -7.05 -20.84
C ASP A 328 10.43 -6.85 -19.32
N PRO A 329 9.56 -5.91 -18.91
CA PRO A 329 9.17 -5.74 -17.52
C PRO A 329 8.36 -6.93 -16.98
N SER A 330 8.56 -7.27 -15.71
CA SER A 330 7.78 -8.24 -14.95
C SER A 330 7.40 -7.68 -13.59
N LEU A 331 6.28 -8.17 -13.05
CA LEU A 331 5.70 -7.74 -11.78
C LEU A 331 5.42 -8.94 -10.89
N TYR A 332 5.74 -8.78 -9.61
CA TYR A 332 5.61 -9.83 -8.62
C TYR A 332 5.01 -9.29 -7.34
N PHE A 333 4.26 -10.15 -6.66
CA PHE A 333 3.58 -9.86 -5.41
C PHE A 333 3.87 -10.94 -4.36
N HIS A 334 3.97 -10.52 -3.09
CA HIS A 334 4.00 -11.40 -1.94
C HIS A 334 3.06 -10.88 -0.86
N TRP A 335 2.31 -11.78 -0.22
CA TRP A 335 1.76 -11.52 1.10
C TRP A 335 2.87 -11.59 2.14
N LEU A 336 2.89 -10.65 3.08
CA LEU A 336 3.81 -10.65 4.21
C LEU A 336 3.06 -11.09 5.48
N SER A 337 3.74 -11.86 6.32
CA SER A 337 3.19 -12.39 7.58
C SER A 337 4.25 -12.36 8.67
N SER A 338 3.90 -12.73 9.90
CA SER A 338 4.85 -12.87 11.02
C SER A 338 5.89 -13.98 10.80
N ALA A 339 5.59 -14.95 9.92
CA ALA A 339 6.53 -15.98 9.47
C ALA A 339 7.42 -15.51 8.30
N GLY A 340 7.19 -14.29 7.80
CA GLY A 340 7.90 -13.69 6.68
C GLY A 340 7.12 -13.67 5.37
N PRO A 341 7.81 -13.38 4.24
CA PRO A 341 7.22 -13.37 2.91
C PRO A 341 6.65 -14.74 2.54
N GLY A 342 5.38 -14.73 2.13
CA GLY A 342 4.68 -15.86 1.55
C GLY A 342 5.16 -16.18 0.12
N PRO A 343 4.50 -17.14 -0.55
CA PRO A 343 4.84 -17.52 -1.91
C PRO A 343 4.73 -16.35 -2.89
N GLN A 344 5.57 -16.39 -3.91
CA GLN A 344 5.60 -15.40 -4.98
C GLN A 344 4.41 -15.60 -5.92
N VAL A 345 3.71 -14.51 -6.23
CA VAL A 345 2.66 -14.47 -7.25
C VAL A 345 3.17 -13.61 -8.40
N GLU A 346 3.31 -14.20 -9.58
CA GLU A 346 3.59 -13.43 -10.80
C GLU A 346 2.29 -12.78 -11.30
N LEU A 347 2.37 -11.48 -11.57
CA LEU A 347 1.26 -10.71 -12.14
C LEU A 347 1.41 -10.74 -13.66
N ILE A 348 0.80 -11.74 -14.27
CA ILE A 348 0.85 -11.97 -15.71
C ILE A 348 -0.37 -11.35 -16.40
N ARG A 349 -0.45 -11.52 -17.72
CA ARG A 349 -1.64 -11.16 -18.50
C ARG A 349 -2.26 -12.36 -19.19
N PRO A 350 -3.58 -12.27 -19.50
CA PRO A 350 -4.20 -13.21 -20.41
C PRO A 350 -3.70 -12.99 -21.83
N GLY A 351 -3.33 -14.07 -22.50
CA GLY A 351 -2.90 -14.11 -23.91
C GLY A 351 -2.36 -15.50 -24.26
N THR A 352 -2.85 -16.08 -25.36
CA THR A 352 -2.48 -17.43 -25.82
C THR A 352 -1.20 -17.46 -26.66
N GLN A 353 -0.51 -16.32 -26.83
CA GLN A 353 0.72 -16.20 -27.61
C GLN A 353 1.81 -15.53 -26.78
N THR A 354 2.98 -16.16 -26.77
CA THR A 354 4.14 -15.90 -25.88
C THR A 354 4.69 -14.47 -25.89
N GLU A 355 4.40 -13.66 -26.91
CA GLU A 355 4.85 -12.25 -26.98
C GLU A 355 3.81 -11.23 -26.50
N ALA A 356 2.51 -11.54 -26.58
CA ALA A 356 1.43 -10.60 -26.24
C ALA A 356 1.15 -10.50 -24.74
N SER A 357 1.76 -11.35 -23.91
CA SER A 357 1.66 -11.27 -22.45
C SER A 357 2.59 -10.20 -21.86
N MET A 358 3.65 -9.79 -22.58
CA MET A 358 4.73 -8.96 -22.07
C MET A 358 4.50 -7.45 -22.25
N PHE A 359 5.01 -6.66 -21.31
CA PHE A 359 5.10 -5.21 -21.48
C PHE A 359 6.33 -4.88 -22.35
N SER A 360 6.24 -3.89 -23.23
CA SER A 360 7.41 -3.38 -23.96
C SER A 360 8.05 -2.20 -23.23
N SER A 361 7.29 -1.49 -22.40
CA SER A 361 7.84 -0.48 -21.51
C SER A 361 6.99 -0.28 -20.26
N MET A 362 7.65 0.02 -19.14
CA MET A 362 7.03 0.33 -17.86
C MET A 362 7.91 1.33 -17.12
N SER A 363 7.30 2.32 -16.46
CA SER A 363 8.04 3.29 -15.64
C SER A 363 8.28 2.72 -14.24
N SER A 364 9.35 3.16 -13.58
CA SER A 364 9.67 2.82 -12.18
C SER A 364 8.52 3.14 -11.22
N ASP A 365 7.71 4.15 -11.52
CA ASP A 365 6.62 4.63 -10.66
C ASP A 365 5.23 4.30 -11.21
N SER A 366 5.12 3.37 -12.14
CA SER A 366 3.83 3.05 -12.79
C SER A 366 2.93 2.08 -12.01
N VAL A 367 3.41 1.55 -10.88
CA VAL A 367 2.69 0.54 -10.08
C VAL A 367 2.01 1.22 -8.91
N THR A 368 0.79 0.81 -8.58
CA THR A 368 0.09 1.24 -7.36
C THR A 368 -0.62 0.05 -6.74
N LEU A 369 -0.50 -0.08 -5.41
CA LEU A 369 -1.12 -1.13 -4.61
C LEU A 369 -2.05 -0.52 -3.56
N SER A 370 -3.25 -1.08 -3.41
CA SER A 370 -4.12 -0.93 -2.24
C SER A 370 -4.55 -2.31 -1.77
N ILE A 371 -4.88 -2.47 -0.50
CA ILE A 371 -5.41 -3.73 0.03
C ILE A 371 -6.74 -3.41 0.71
N ASP A 372 -7.80 -4.11 0.33
CA ASP A 372 -9.12 -3.93 0.94
C ASP A 372 -9.18 -4.53 2.36
N ARG A 373 -10.30 -4.34 3.05
CA ARG A 373 -10.48 -4.86 4.41
C ARG A 373 -10.64 -6.37 4.48
N GLN A 374 -10.88 -7.02 3.35
CA GLN A 374 -11.08 -8.46 3.22
C GLN A 374 -9.77 -9.19 2.86
N GLY A 375 -8.66 -8.46 2.72
CA GLY A 375 -7.37 -9.06 2.39
C GLY A 375 -7.20 -9.36 0.89
N THR A 376 -7.85 -8.56 0.04
CA THR A 376 -7.60 -8.56 -1.40
C THR A 376 -6.69 -7.39 -1.74
N ALA A 377 -5.55 -7.69 -2.35
CA ALA A 377 -4.68 -6.69 -2.96
C ALA A 377 -5.24 -6.28 -4.32
N HIS A 378 -5.34 -4.98 -4.55
CA HIS A 378 -5.76 -4.34 -5.79
C HIS A 378 -4.55 -3.61 -6.39
N ILE A 379 -4.14 -4.02 -7.57
CA ILE A 379 -2.89 -3.58 -8.17
C ILE A 379 -3.19 -2.95 -9.52
N THR A 380 -2.66 -1.75 -9.73
CA THR A 380 -2.70 -1.07 -11.02
C THR A 380 -1.31 -0.86 -11.57
N VAL A 381 -1.20 -0.91 -12.89
CA VAL A 381 0.05 -0.76 -13.62
C VAL A 381 -0.18 0.10 -14.86
N GLN A 382 0.66 1.09 -15.10
CA GLN A 382 0.64 1.87 -16.34
C GLN A 382 1.82 1.52 -17.24
N ALA A 383 1.54 0.83 -18.33
CA ALA A 383 2.59 0.28 -19.17
C ALA A 383 2.18 0.26 -20.65
N VAL A 384 3.16 0.06 -21.52
CA VAL A 384 2.94 -0.20 -22.94
C VAL A 384 3.01 -1.70 -23.16
N LYS A 385 1.99 -2.26 -23.81
CA LYS A 385 1.93 -3.69 -24.12
C LYS A 385 2.53 -3.98 -25.49
N ARG A 386 3.29 -5.06 -25.60
CA ARG A 386 3.74 -5.57 -26.90
C ARG A 386 2.54 -6.14 -27.67
N GLY A 387 2.40 -5.76 -28.95
CA GLY A 387 1.29 -6.21 -29.81
C GLY A 387 -0.06 -5.57 -29.49
N GLU A 388 -0.12 -4.52 -28.66
CA GLU A 388 -1.35 -3.75 -28.47
C GLU A 388 -1.69 -2.94 -29.72
N ILE A 389 -2.98 -2.75 -29.97
CA ILE A 389 -3.48 -1.93 -31.08
C ILE A 389 -4.31 -0.79 -30.45
N PRO A 390 -3.94 0.49 -30.69
CA PRO A 390 -2.77 0.94 -31.45
C PRO A 390 -1.43 0.59 -30.77
N ALA A 391 -0.42 0.30 -31.59
CA ALA A 391 0.92 -0.04 -31.10
C ALA A 391 1.54 1.11 -30.31
N ASN A 392 2.41 0.77 -29.37
CA ASN A 392 3.13 1.71 -28.52
C ASN A 392 2.24 2.64 -27.65
N THR A 393 0.98 2.26 -27.44
CA THR A 393 0.06 3.01 -26.57
C THR A 393 0.27 2.61 -25.11
N ARG A 394 0.44 3.59 -24.22
CA ARG A 394 0.43 3.33 -22.77
C ARG A 394 -1.00 3.15 -22.31
N ARG A 395 -1.26 2.15 -21.47
CA ARG A 395 -2.56 1.91 -20.85
C ARG A 395 -2.45 1.66 -19.37
N LEU A 396 -3.57 1.85 -18.69
CA LEU A 396 -3.77 1.46 -17.30
C LEU A 396 -4.29 0.02 -17.26
N PHE A 397 -3.64 -0.83 -16.48
CA PHE A 397 -4.01 -2.22 -16.23
C PHE A 397 -4.38 -2.41 -14.77
N TYR A 398 -5.21 -3.42 -14.49
CA TYR A 398 -5.68 -3.74 -13.15
C TYR A 398 -5.75 -5.25 -12.92
N THR A 399 -5.37 -5.67 -11.71
CA THR A 399 -5.54 -7.04 -11.24
C THR A 399 -5.80 -7.09 -9.73
N THR A 400 -6.19 -8.27 -9.26
CA THR A 400 -6.36 -8.58 -7.83
C THR A 400 -5.57 -9.81 -7.41
N VAL A 401 -5.07 -9.81 -6.19
CA VAL A 401 -4.51 -11.00 -5.52
C VAL A 401 -5.25 -11.17 -4.19
N THR A 402 -5.87 -12.32 -3.97
CA THR A 402 -6.66 -12.61 -2.76
C THR A 402 -5.83 -13.37 -1.71
N GLY A 403 -6.38 -13.54 -0.51
CA GLY A 403 -5.80 -14.42 0.52
C GLY A 403 -4.86 -13.73 1.50
N GLY A 404 -4.90 -12.40 1.60
CA GLY A 404 -4.21 -11.66 2.64
C GLY A 404 -4.83 -11.95 4.01
N PRO A 405 -4.02 -12.21 5.05
CA PRO A 405 -4.54 -12.42 6.39
C PRO A 405 -5.13 -11.12 6.93
N THR A 406 -6.33 -11.17 7.49
CA THR A 406 -6.97 -10.00 8.12
C THR A 406 -7.38 -10.30 9.55
N SER A 407 -7.30 -9.29 10.40
CA SER A 407 -7.79 -9.30 11.77
C SER A 407 -8.97 -8.34 11.91
N THR A 408 -9.98 -8.76 12.67
CA THR A 408 -11.05 -7.88 13.16
C THR A 408 -10.66 -7.11 14.41
N ASP A 409 -9.59 -7.55 15.08
CA ASP A 409 -9.14 -7.02 16.35
C ASP A 409 -8.13 -5.89 16.11
N ASP A 410 -8.27 -4.80 16.86
CA ASP A 410 -7.40 -3.64 16.83
C ASP A 410 -6.92 -3.36 18.25
N PRO A 411 -5.67 -3.68 18.61
CA PRO A 411 -5.20 -3.48 19.97
C PRO A 411 -5.20 -1.98 20.31
N ASP A 412 -5.85 -1.64 21.42
CA ASP A 412 -5.95 -0.24 21.91
C ASP A 412 -4.59 0.34 22.27
N SER A 413 -3.66 -0.52 22.70
CA SER A 413 -2.33 -0.12 23.13
C SER A 413 -1.23 -0.98 22.49
N PRO A 414 -0.08 -0.37 22.18
CA PRO A 414 1.05 -1.08 21.63
C PRO A 414 1.63 -2.11 22.59
N GLY A 415 2.10 -3.24 22.06
CA GLY A 415 2.73 -4.31 22.86
C GLY A 415 1.79 -5.31 23.53
N ALA A 416 0.46 -5.18 23.38
CA ALA A 416 -0.52 -6.12 23.93
C ALA A 416 -0.47 -7.53 23.29
N GLY A 417 0.26 -7.71 22.17
CA GLY A 417 0.32 -8.97 21.41
C GLY A 417 1.32 -10.02 21.92
N ALA A 418 2.10 -9.73 22.96
CA ALA A 418 3.07 -10.67 23.54
C ALA A 418 2.62 -11.13 24.93
N GLY A 419 1.50 -11.87 25.03
CA GLY A 419 1.07 -12.35 26.34
C GLY A 419 -0.29 -13.04 26.42
N SER A 420 -0.52 -14.14 25.70
CA SER A 420 -1.49 -15.14 26.17
C SER A 420 -1.00 -16.56 25.82
N GLY A 421 -0.13 -17.09 26.67
CA GLY A 421 0.43 -18.42 26.49
C GLY A 421 1.23 -18.87 27.71
N ALA A 422 0.59 -18.90 28.89
CA ALA A 422 0.86 -19.82 30.00
C ALA A 422 0.18 -19.32 31.28
N THR A 423 -1.08 -19.68 31.49
CA THR A 423 -1.61 -19.86 32.85
C THR A 423 -2.23 -21.24 32.91
N GLY A 424 -1.47 -22.18 33.46
CA GLY A 424 -1.92 -23.54 33.74
C GLY A 424 -0.91 -24.23 34.63
N GLY A 425 -1.15 -24.19 35.94
CA GLY A 425 -0.38 -24.94 36.93
C GLY A 425 -0.21 -24.21 38.26
N GLY A 426 -1.33 -23.94 38.94
CA GLY A 426 -1.32 -23.61 40.36
C GLY A 426 -1.39 -24.90 41.19
N THR A 427 -0.56 -24.89 42.25
CA THR A 427 -0.53 -25.74 43.47
C THR A 427 -0.41 -27.25 43.32
#